data_AF-A0A537XLC2-F1
#
_entry.id   AF-A0A537XLC2-F1
#
_cell.length_a   1.000
_cell.length_b   1.000
_cell.length_c   1.000
_cell.angle_alpha   90.00
_cell.angle_beta   90.00
_cell.angle_gamma   90.00
#
_symmetry.space_group_name_H-M   'P 1'
#
loop_
_entity.id
_entity.type
_entity.pdbx_description
1 polymer ?
#
loop_
_entity_poly.entity_id
_entity_poly.type
_entity_poly.pdbx_seq_one_letter_code
_entity_poly.pdbx_strand_id
1 'polypeptide(L)'
;EFAGLILSPEPVDQGAKELTAAHTARLCAALGWDAAIVTKEGGGNADSDNSLKMDALEEVGILGVGLFAEMSGPDGTAPPLVSPPSTATAMVSTGNYDERLQLPAVERAYGGERFALLDVEASAAMEVPAAVIIAALSPLGWGRLTASGADMVSA
;
A
#
# COMPACT_ATOMS: atom_id res chain seq x y z
N GLU A 1 2.50 -17.80 13.30
CA GLU A 1 3.64 -17.03 13.85
C GLU A 1 4.28 -16.21 12.73
N PHE A 2 5.11 -15.20 13.03
CA PHE A 2 5.82 -14.45 11.99
C PHE A 2 6.99 -15.28 11.44
N ALA A 3 6.97 -15.60 10.15
CA ALA A 3 7.98 -16.46 9.53
C ALA A 3 9.21 -15.71 9.00
N GLY A 4 9.07 -14.40 8.69
CA GLY A 4 10.18 -13.57 8.21
C GLY A 4 9.74 -12.42 7.30
N LEU A 5 10.74 -11.72 6.75
CA LEU A 5 10.56 -10.60 5.81
C LEU A 5 11.34 -10.88 4.53
N ILE A 6 10.69 -10.71 3.38
CA ILE A 6 11.35 -10.65 2.07
C ILE A 6 11.26 -9.22 1.56
N LEU A 7 12.41 -8.62 1.27
CA LEU A 7 12.48 -7.37 0.52
C LEU A 7 12.39 -7.70 -0.96
N SER A 8 11.33 -7.24 -1.61
CA SER A 8 11.07 -7.50 -3.03
C SER A 8 11.05 -6.17 -3.79
N PRO A 9 11.83 -6.03 -4.88
CA PRO A 9 11.86 -4.79 -5.64
C PRO A 9 10.53 -4.52 -6.39
N GLU A 10 10.31 -3.26 -6.74
CA GLU A 10 9.16 -2.78 -7.53
C GLU A 10 9.67 -2.16 -8.84
N PRO A 11 10.03 -3.00 -9.83
CA PRO A 11 10.54 -2.50 -11.10
C PRO A 11 9.44 -1.80 -11.91
N VAL A 12 9.87 -0.89 -12.78
CA VAL A 12 8.98 -0.19 -13.73
C VAL A 12 8.63 -1.10 -14.92
N ASP A 13 9.58 -1.91 -15.39
CA ASP A 13 9.38 -2.80 -16.52
C ASP A 13 8.50 -4.01 -16.18
N GLN A 14 7.54 -4.33 -17.06
CA GLN A 14 6.57 -5.40 -16.85
C GLN A 14 7.22 -6.78 -16.70
N GLY A 15 8.19 -7.12 -17.57
CA GLY A 15 8.85 -8.43 -17.50
C GLY A 15 9.67 -8.59 -16.22
N ALA A 16 10.25 -7.50 -15.73
CA ALA A 16 10.92 -7.49 -14.44
C ALA A 16 9.96 -7.68 -13.25
N LYS A 17 8.72 -7.17 -13.32
CA LYS A 17 7.69 -7.40 -12.29
C LYS A 17 7.31 -8.87 -12.22
N GLU A 18 7.02 -9.48 -13.36
CA GLU A 18 6.66 -10.90 -13.48
C GLU A 18 7.77 -11.81 -12.94
N LEU A 19 9.02 -11.53 -13.32
CA LEU A 19 10.18 -12.26 -12.81
C LEU A 19 10.32 -12.11 -11.29
N THR A 20 10.16 -10.89 -10.78
CA THR A 20 10.26 -10.60 -9.34
C THR A 20 9.15 -11.28 -8.54
N ALA A 21 7.93 -11.28 -9.06
CA ALA A 21 6.78 -11.96 -8.46
C ALA A 21 7.00 -13.47 -8.38
N ALA A 22 7.37 -14.11 -9.49
CA ALA A 22 7.65 -15.54 -9.53
C ALA A 22 8.81 -15.94 -8.61
N HIS A 23 9.87 -15.12 -8.53
CA HIS A 23 10.99 -15.39 -7.63
C HIS A 23 10.58 -15.27 -6.15
N THR A 24 9.81 -14.24 -5.81
CA THR A 24 9.29 -14.04 -4.45
C THR A 24 8.43 -15.23 -4.01
N ALA A 25 7.50 -15.67 -4.86
CA ALA A 25 6.64 -16.82 -4.57
C ALA A 25 7.44 -18.12 -4.37
N ARG A 26 8.39 -18.41 -5.26
CA ARG A 26 9.27 -19.58 -5.12
C ARG A 26 10.12 -19.54 -3.86
N LEU A 27 10.59 -18.36 -3.45
CA LEU A 27 11.33 -18.19 -2.21
C LEU A 27 10.45 -18.47 -0.99
N CYS A 28 9.23 -17.91 -0.93
CA CYS A 28 8.26 -18.21 0.13
C CYS A 28 7.97 -19.72 0.21
N ALA A 29 7.77 -20.38 -0.94
CA ALA A 29 7.51 -21.82 -0.99
C ALA A 29 8.72 -22.64 -0.51
N ALA A 30 9.94 -22.27 -0.91
CA ALA A 30 11.16 -22.93 -0.46
C ALA A 30 11.40 -22.77 1.05
N LEU A 31 10.92 -21.68 1.65
CA LEU A 31 10.96 -21.41 3.09
C LEU A 31 9.79 -22.07 3.84
N GLY A 32 8.83 -22.68 3.14
CA GLY A 32 7.68 -23.34 3.74
C GLY A 32 6.69 -22.39 4.39
N TRP A 33 6.49 -21.19 3.84
CA TRP A 33 5.53 -20.21 4.37
C TRP A 33 4.10 -20.52 3.89
N ASP A 34 3.12 -20.39 4.78
CA ASP A 34 1.70 -20.66 4.46
C ASP A 34 0.96 -19.44 3.88
N ALA A 35 1.41 -18.24 4.25
CA ALA A 35 0.79 -16.98 3.84
C ALA A 35 1.82 -15.84 3.79
N ALA A 36 1.53 -14.82 3.00
CA ALA A 36 2.34 -13.60 2.91
C ALA A 36 1.46 -12.36 2.82
N ILE A 37 1.80 -11.33 3.61
CA ILE A 37 1.27 -9.98 3.45
C ILE A 37 2.16 -9.25 2.44
N VAL A 38 1.56 -8.78 1.35
CA VAL A 38 2.26 -8.07 0.27
C VAL A 38 1.97 -6.59 0.38
N THR A 39 3.02 -5.81 0.65
CA THR A 39 2.97 -4.34 0.72
C THR A 39 3.67 -3.73 -0.48
N LYS A 40 3.38 -2.46 -0.77
CA LYS A 40 3.93 -1.69 -1.89
C LYS A 40 4.15 -0.23 -1.52
N GLU A 41 5.01 0.48 -2.22
CA GLU A 41 5.17 1.94 -2.11
C GLU A 41 4.69 2.64 -3.40
N GLY A 42 4.10 3.82 -3.28
CA GLY A 42 3.48 4.50 -4.42
C GLY A 42 2.14 3.90 -4.86
N GLY A 43 1.75 4.12 -6.12
CA GLY A 43 0.48 3.63 -6.70
C GLY A 43 0.62 3.34 -8.19
N GLY A 44 -0.46 2.90 -8.84
CA GLY A 44 -0.55 2.69 -10.28
C GLY A 44 0.38 1.59 -10.79
N ASN A 45 1.65 1.92 -11.01
CA ASN A 45 2.69 0.96 -11.37
C ASN A 45 2.91 -0.09 -10.25
N ALA A 46 2.93 0.37 -9.00
CA ALA A 46 3.12 -0.48 -7.83
C ALA A 46 1.92 -1.38 -7.53
N ASP A 47 0.73 -1.03 -8.01
CA ASP A 47 -0.46 -1.88 -7.84
C ASP A 47 -0.32 -3.15 -8.70
N SER A 48 0.24 -3.04 -9.91
CA SER A 48 0.55 -4.20 -10.75
C SER A 48 1.61 -5.10 -10.10
N ASP A 49 2.61 -4.54 -9.42
CA ASP A 49 3.59 -5.31 -8.65
C ASP A 49 2.92 -6.13 -7.55
N ASN A 50 2.00 -5.50 -6.80
CA ASN A 50 1.28 -6.15 -5.71
C ASN A 50 0.42 -7.30 -6.23
N SER A 51 -0.40 -7.04 -7.26
CA SER A 51 -1.30 -8.02 -7.86
C SER A 51 -0.56 -9.23 -8.46
N LEU A 52 0.51 -9.01 -9.22
CA LEU A 52 1.31 -10.10 -9.79
C LEU A 52 1.96 -10.97 -8.70
N LYS A 53 2.43 -10.36 -7.62
CA LYS A 53 3.00 -11.09 -6.47
C LYS A 53 1.92 -11.92 -5.77
N MET A 54 0.72 -11.38 -5.58
CA MET A 54 -0.39 -12.12 -4.98
C MET A 54 -0.79 -13.34 -5.81
N ASP A 55 -0.97 -13.18 -7.13
CA ASP A 55 -1.31 -14.29 -8.02
C ASP A 55 -0.19 -15.35 -8.03
N ALA A 56 1.08 -14.93 -8.12
CA ALA A 56 2.22 -15.86 -8.09
C ALA A 56 2.33 -16.65 -6.77
N LEU A 57 1.95 -16.05 -5.63
CA LEU A 57 1.91 -16.75 -4.34
C LEU A 57 0.81 -17.82 -4.33
N GLU A 58 -0.37 -17.52 -4.86
CA GLU A 58 -1.46 -18.49 -4.93
C GLU A 58 -1.14 -19.66 -5.88
N GLU A 59 -0.44 -19.40 -7.00
CA GLU A 59 0.02 -20.46 -7.92
C GLU A 59 0.88 -21.52 -7.23
N VAL A 60 1.59 -21.16 -6.15
CA VAL A 60 2.43 -22.08 -5.36
C VAL A 60 1.77 -22.52 -4.05
N GLY A 61 0.48 -22.23 -3.86
CA GLY A 61 -0.29 -22.66 -2.69
C GLY A 61 -0.11 -21.81 -1.43
N ILE A 62 0.36 -20.56 -1.57
CA ILE A 62 0.59 -19.62 -0.47
C ILE A 62 -0.50 -18.55 -0.51
N LEU A 63 -1.16 -18.30 0.62
CA LEU A 63 -2.17 -17.24 0.70
C LEU A 63 -1.51 -15.85 0.61
N GLY A 64 -1.72 -15.15 -0.51
CA GLY A 64 -1.30 -13.76 -0.68
C GLY A 64 -2.37 -12.79 -0.17
N VAL A 65 -2.01 -11.90 0.76
CA VAL A 65 -2.87 -10.81 1.24
C VAL A 65 -2.25 -9.47 0.86
N GLY A 66 -2.89 -8.73 -0.05
CA GLY A 66 -2.41 -7.42 -0.52
C GLY A 66 -2.86 -6.28 0.37
N LEU A 67 -1.93 -5.40 0.78
CA LEU A 67 -2.26 -4.10 1.35
C LEU A 67 -2.09 -3.02 0.30
N PHE A 68 -3.13 -2.20 0.12
CA PHE A 68 -3.13 -1.16 -0.91
C PHE A 68 -3.82 0.12 -0.45
N ALA A 69 -3.52 1.23 -1.11
CA ALA A 69 -4.29 2.45 -1.03
C ALA A 69 -5.07 2.59 -2.34
N GLU A 70 -6.37 2.81 -2.22
CA GLU A 70 -7.29 2.93 -3.36
C GLU A 70 -7.08 4.25 -4.11
N MET A 71 -7.29 4.26 -5.42
CA MET A 71 -7.41 5.49 -6.22
C MET A 71 -8.83 5.61 -6.78
N SER A 72 -9.80 5.74 -5.86
CA SER A 72 -11.22 5.67 -6.15
C SER A 72 -11.84 7.03 -6.49
N GLY A 73 -11.03 8.06 -6.76
CA GLY A 73 -11.49 9.42 -7.01
C GLY A 73 -12.02 10.13 -5.76
N PRO A 74 -12.27 11.45 -5.81
CA PRO A 74 -12.62 12.24 -4.63
C PRO A 74 -13.90 11.81 -3.90
N ASP A 75 -14.82 11.16 -4.61
CA ASP A 75 -16.10 10.65 -4.10
C ASP A 75 -16.11 9.14 -3.86
N GLY A 76 -14.99 8.45 -4.10
CA GLY A 76 -14.85 7.02 -3.88
C GLY A 76 -15.58 6.13 -4.90
N THR A 77 -16.02 6.68 -6.04
CA THR A 77 -16.83 5.94 -7.02
C THR A 77 -16.04 5.38 -8.20
N ALA A 78 -14.79 5.82 -8.40
CA ALA A 78 -13.95 5.32 -9.48
C ALA A 78 -13.42 3.90 -9.17
N PRO A 79 -13.02 3.13 -10.20
CA PRO A 79 -12.37 1.84 -9.98
C PRO A 79 -11.17 1.96 -9.04
N PRO A 80 -11.11 1.19 -7.93
CA PRO A 80 -10.16 1.42 -6.84
C PRO A 80 -8.71 1.07 -7.19
N LEU A 81 -8.51 0.22 -8.20
CA LEU A 81 -7.23 -0.36 -8.59
C LEU A 81 -7.01 -0.23 -10.09
N VAL A 82 -5.79 0.15 -10.46
CA VAL A 82 -5.38 0.19 -11.88
C VAL A 82 -5.24 -1.23 -12.46
N SER A 83 -4.80 -2.18 -11.64
CA SER A 83 -4.51 -3.55 -12.05
C SER A 83 -4.81 -4.49 -10.89
N PRO A 84 -6.05 -5.01 -10.74
CA PRO A 84 -6.39 -5.97 -9.70
C PRO A 84 -5.72 -7.35 -9.97
N PRO A 85 -5.52 -8.18 -8.93
CA PRO A 85 -5.12 -9.58 -9.10
C PRO A 85 -6.18 -10.36 -9.87
N SER A 86 -5.74 -11.40 -10.56
CA SER A 86 -6.59 -12.23 -11.41
C SER A 86 -7.12 -13.47 -10.71
N THR A 87 -6.33 -14.04 -9.79
CA THR A 87 -6.73 -15.20 -8.99
C THR A 87 -6.88 -14.83 -7.53
N ALA A 88 -6.02 -13.95 -7.02
CA ALA A 88 -5.98 -13.66 -5.61
C ALA A 88 -7.16 -12.81 -5.13
N THR A 89 -7.71 -13.18 -3.97
CA THR A 89 -8.98 -12.64 -3.48
C THR A 89 -8.87 -11.82 -2.19
N ALA A 90 -7.71 -11.81 -1.54
CA ALA A 90 -7.51 -11.15 -0.25
C ALA A 90 -6.79 -9.81 -0.40
N MET A 91 -7.54 -8.73 -0.65
CA MET A 91 -7.00 -7.37 -0.65
C MET A 91 -7.62 -6.53 0.48
N VAL A 92 -6.79 -5.74 1.16
CA VAL A 92 -7.20 -4.84 2.24
C VAL A 92 -6.79 -3.42 1.88
N SER A 93 -7.79 -2.55 1.80
CA SER A 93 -7.59 -1.12 1.58
C SER A 93 -7.13 -0.44 2.86
N THR A 94 -6.21 0.50 2.71
CA THR A 94 -5.73 1.42 3.75
C THR A 94 -6.41 2.80 3.67
N GLY A 95 -7.33 2.97 2.72
CA GLY A 95 -8.06 4.22 2.46
C GLY A 95 -7.88 4.71 1.02
N ASN A 96 -8.56 5.82 0.70
CA ASN A 96 -8.62 6.38 -0.64
C ASN A 96 -7.63 7.55 -0.80
N TYR A 97 -6.71 7.42 -1.76
CA TYR A 97 -5.70 8.41 -2.13
C TYR A 97 -6.31 9.76 -2.47
N ASP A 98 -7.46 9.74 -3.13
CA ASP A 98 -8.12 10.91 -3.70
C ASP A 98 -9.08 11.59 -2.73
N GLU A 99 -9.32 10.98 -1.55
CA GLU A 99 -10.22 11.53 -0.54
C GLU A 99 -9.80 12.95 -0.15
N ARG A 100 -10.76 13.88 -0.16
CA ARG A 100 -10.52 15.29 0.16
C ARG A 100 -10.56 15.51 1.67
N LEU A 101 -9.45 16.00 2.19
CA LEU A 101 -9.28 16.35 3.59
C LEU A 101 -9.22 17.87 3.74
N GLN A 102 -9.92 18.37 4.75
CA GLN A 102 -9.86 19.78 5.13
C GLN A 102 -8.80 19.99 6.20
N LEU A 103 -7.74 20.72 5.85
CA LEU A 103 -6.72 21.16 6.80
C LEU A 103 -7.11 22.53 7.35
N PRO A 104 -7.17 22.71 8.68
CA PRO A 104 -7.48 23.99 9.28
C PRO A 104 -6.31 24.96 9.10
N ALA A 105 -6.60 26.26 9.19
CA ALA A 105 -5.55 27.27 9.29
C ALA A 105 -4.72 27.07 10.56
N VAL A 106 -3.43 27.35 10.49
CA VAL A 106 -2.48 27.22 11.61
C VAL A 106 -1.79 28.56 11.86
N GLU A 107 -1.37 28.81 13.10
CA GLU A 107 -0.65 30.05 13.45
C GLU A 107 0.73 30.12 12.77
N ARG A 108 1.37 28.96 12.55
CA ARG A 108 2.74 28.89 12.04
C ARG A 108 2.95 27.68 11.15
N ALA A 109 3.58 27.93 10.00
CA ALA A 109 4.07 26.90 9.08
C ALA A 109 5.60 26.73 9.20
N TYR A 110 6.08 25.52 8.93
CA TYR A 110 7.51 25.18 8.90
C TYR A 110 7.88 24.62 7.52
N GLY A 111 9.10 24.89 7.05
CA GLY A 111 9.62 24.37 5.78
C GLY A 111 9.32 25.24 4.55
N GLY A 112 8.35 26.16 4.62
CA GLY A 112 8.07 27.13 3.57
C GLY A 112 6.91 28.05 3.94
N GLU A 113 6.80 29.17 3.23
CA GLU A 113 5.71 30.14 3.40
C GLU A 113 4.47 29.77 2.56
N ARG A 114 4.65 28.95 1.51
CA ARG A 114 3.62 28.67 0.50
C ARG A 114 3.70 27.25 -0.03
N PHE A 115 2.55 26.62 -0.29
CA PHE A 115 2.46 25.39 -1.07
C PHE A 115 2.37 25.73 -2.55
N ALA A 116 3.47 25.55 -3.30
CA ALA A 116 3.55 25.93 -4.71
C ALA A 116 2.52 25.21 -5.61
N LEU A 117 2.19 23.95 -5.32
CA LEU A 117 1.25 23.16 -6.12
C LEU A 117 -0.20 23.67 -6.00
N LEU A 118 -0.59 24.11 -4.80
CA LEU A 118 -1.94 24.58 -4.49
C LEU A 118 -2.08 26.10 -4.62
N ASP A 119 -0.94 26.80 -4.70
CA ASP A 119 -0.87 28.25 -4.73
C ASP A 119 -1.60 28.89 -3.53
N VAL A 120 -1.34 28.36 -2.33
CA VAL A 120 -1.89 28.83 -1.04
C VAL A 120 -0.79 29.08 -0.01
N GLU A 121 -1.01 30.05 0.87
CA GLU A 121 -0.16 30.27 2.03
C GLU A 121 -0.13 29.02 2.92
N ALA A 122 1.06 28.65 3.41
CA ALA A 122 1.25 27.41 4.16
C ALA A 122 0.53 27.40 5.51
N SER A 123 0.12 28.57 6.02
CA SER A 123 -0.67 28.74 7.25
C SER A 123 -2.19 28.76 7.02
N ALA A 124 -2.65 28.86 5.77
CA ALA A 124 -4.06 28.98 5.46
C ALA A 124 -4.81 27.65 5.60
N ALA A 125 -6.12 27.72 5.79
CA ALA A 125 -6.98 26.55 5.61
C ALA A 125 -6.97 26.13 4.15
N MET A 126 -6.95 24.82 3.89
CA MET A 126 -6.91 24.30 2.52
C MET A 126 -7.52 22.91 2.44
N GLU A 127 -8.07 22.60 1.27
CA GLU A 127 -8.48 21.25 0.91
C GLU A 127 -7.35 20.56 0.15
N VAL A 128 -6.97 19.36 0.60
CA VAL A 128 -5.94 18.54 -0.06
C VAL A 128 -6.42 17.10 -0.21
N PRO A 129 -5.93 16.34 -1.21
CA PRO A 129 -6.14 14.90 -1.23
C PRO A 129 -5.34 14.22 -0.10
N ALA A 130 -5.82 13.11 0.44
CA ALA A 130 -5.10 12.31 1.44
C ALA A 130 -3.67 11.94 1.00
N ALA A 131 -3.49 11.75 -0.31
CA ALA A 131 -2.22 11.54 -1.01
C ALA A 131 -1.03 12.42 -0.57
N VAL A 132 -1.28 13.69 -0.23
CA VAL A 132 -0.19 14.64 0.09
C VAL A 132 0.19 14.64 1.56
N ILE A 133 -0.58 13.95 2.40
CA ILE A 133 -0.24 13.77 3.81
C ILE A 133 0.69 12.57 3.90
N ILE A 134 1.94 12.83 4.28
CA ILE A 134 2.97 11.80 4.42
C ILE A 134 2.46 10.68 5.33
N ALA A 135 2.56 9.45 4.83
CA ALA A 135 2.18 8.21 5.51
C ALA A 135 0.68 8.06 5.88
N ALA A 136 -0.22 8.95 5.43
CA ALA A 136 -1.64 8.85 5.75
C ALA A 136 -2.28 7.52 5.33
N LEU A 137 -1.80 6.93 4.24
CA LEU A 137 -2.29 5.69 3.66
C LEU A 137 -1.17 4.65 3.51
N SER A 138 -0.14 4.70 4.36
CA SER A 138 1.02 3.83 4.19
C SER A 138 0.65 2.36 4.41
N PRO A 139 0.75 1.49 3.39
CA PRO A 139 0.47 0.06 3.54
C PRO A 139 1.60 -0.68 4.26
N LEU A 140 2.73 -0.01 4.53
CA LEU A 140 3.82 -0.53 5.36
C LEU A 140 3.48 -0.44 6.86
N GLY A 141 2.45 0.36 7.21
CA GLY A 141 2.04 0.64 8.58
C GLY A 141 2.91 1.70 9.27
N TRP A 142 2.31 2.42 10.21
CA TRP A 142 3.00 3.30 11.18
C TRP A 142 3.17 2.64 12.56
N GLY A 143 2.72 1.39 12.69
CA GLY A 143 2.67 0.65 13.96
C GLY A 143 3.74 -0.44 14.07
N ARG A 144 3.84 -1.04 15.27
CA ARG A 144 4.57 -2.31 15.44
C ARG A 144 3.80 -3.39 14.70
N LEU A 145 4.21 -3.73 13.48
CA LEU A 145 3.72 -4.93 12.79
C LEU A 145 4.30 -6.16 13.52
N THR A 146 3.69 -6.53 14.64
CA THR A 146 4.05 -7.73 15.40
C THR A 146 2.99 -8.78 15.17
N ALA A 147 3.36 -9.95 14.64
CA ALA A 147 2.50 -11.12 14.74
C ALA A 147 2.48 -11.55 16.20
N SER A 148 1.54 -11.04 16.99
CA SER A 148 1.26 -11.63 18.29
C SER A 148 0.52 -12.95 18.05
N GLY A 149 1.00 -14.03 18.67
CA GLY A 149 0.25 -15.28 18.75
C GLY A 149 -1.15 -15.06 19.34
N ALA A 150 -2.06 -16.00 19.10
CA ALA A 150 -3.49 -15.91 19.45
C ALA A 150 -3.77 -15.61 20.94
N ASP A 151 -2.77 -15.72 21.82
CA ASP A 151 -2.93 -15.57 23.27
C ASP A 151 -2.74 -14.15 23.82
N MET A 152 -2.46 -13.14 22.98
CA MET A 152 -2.07 -11.80 23.45
C MET A 152 -3.07 -10.67 23.17
N VAL A 153 -4.29 -10.98 22.71
CA VAL A 153 -5.38 -9.98 22.66
C VAL A 153 -6.28 -10.18 23.88
N SER A 154 -5.83 -9.68 25.04
CA SER A 154 -6.71 -9.41 26.17
C SER A 154 -6.82 -7.89 26.37
N ALA A 155 -8.04 -7.39 26.08
CA ALA A 155 -8.66 -6.10 26.44
C ALA A 155 -7.82 -4.81 26.36
#